data_AF-A0A2M7KXM0-F1
#
_entry.id   AF-A0A2M7KXM0-F1
#
_cell.length_a   1.000
_cell.length_b   1.000
_cell.length_c   1.000
_cell.angle_alpha   90.00
_cell.angle_beta   90.00
_cell.angle_gamma   90.00
#
_symmetry.space_group_name_H-M   'P 1'
#
loop_
_entity.id
_entity.type
_entity.pdbx_description
1 polymer ?
#
loop_
_entity_poly.entity_id
_entity_poly.type
_entity_poly.pdbx_seq_one_letter_code
_entity_poly.pdbx_strand_id
1 'polypeptide(L)'
;MKRVLTLRRVLALLGLWLWCAASSPGVAKPGIAPPASYTSADCLHCHGKHPGVTADPEVVIDVGEFTESVHGGKVECHECHVGVGLDLQSHKAARDPVDCSRCHGPTPSKVPAQFRGRADSIHQRPREEGSGKVPTCKFCHGTHDILPPDSAASRVSRANIRKTCGECHAQRHSLRGKA
;
A
#
# COMPACT_ATOMS: atom_id res chain seq x y z
N MET A 1 -59.90 -32.36 -45.34
CA MET A 1 -59.19 -33.65 -45.36
C MET A 1 -57.78 -33.44 -45.91
N LYS A 2 -56.75 -33.29 -45.07
CA LYS A 2 -55.34 -33.40 -45.46
C LYS A 2 -54.64 -34.17 -44.35
N ARG A 3 -54.37 -35.45 -44.60
CA ARG A 3 -53.63 -36.35 -43.72
C ARG A 3 -52.37 -36.79 -44.46
N VAL A 4 -51.24 -36.57 -43.77
CA VAL A 4 -50.21 -37.58 -43.48
C VAL A 4 -49.21 -37.95 -44.59
N LEU A 5 -47.97 -38.18 -44.13
CA LEU A 5 -46.80 -38.77 -44.81
C LEU A 5 -46.05 -37.78 -45.71
N THR A 6 -44.90 -37.25 -45.29
CA THR A 6 -43.64 -38.01 -45.34
C THR A 6 -42.63 -37.51 -44.28
N LEU A 7 -42.80 -38.00 -43.05
CA LEU A 7 -41.81 -37.93 -41.98
C LEU A 7 -40.79 -39.07 -42.18
N ARG A 8 -39.70 -38.87 -42.95
CA ARG A 8 -38.62 -39.90 -42.98
C ARG A 8 -37.23 -39.54 -43.53
N ARG A 9 -36.85 -38.27 -43.76
CA ARG A 9 -35.54 -37.99 -44.42
C ARG A 9 -34.71 -36.79 -43.95
N VAL A 10 -34.93 -36.22 -42.76
CA VAL A 10 -34.13 -35.02 -42.35
C VAL A 10 -33.26 -35.23 -41.10
N LEU A 11 -33.38 -36.36 -40.38
CA LEU A 11 -32.57 -36.64 -39.18
C LEU A 11 -31.25 -37.37 -39.49
N ALA A 12 -30.38 -36.81 -40.33
CA ALA A 12 -29.07 -37.40 -40.59
C ALA A 12 -27.94 -36.42 -40.93
N LEU A 13 -28.02 -35.14 -40.53
CA LEU A 13 -26.92 -34.17 -40.72
C LEU A 13 -26.74 -33.18 -39.54
N LEU A 14 -27.09 -33.58 -38.32
CA LEU A 14 -26.88 -32.80 -37.08
C LEU A 14 -25.98 -33.56 -36.09
N GLY A 15 -24.88 -34.15 -36.57
CA GLY A 15 -24.08 -35.10 -35.79
C GLY A 15 -22.58 -34.92 -35.83
N LEU A 16 -22.04 -33.80 -36.33
CA LEU A 16 -20.57 -33.69 -36.47
C LEU A 16 -20.03 -32.25 -36.43
N TRP A 17 -20.55 -31.38 -35.56
CA TRP A 17 -19.99 -30.03 -35.32
C TRP A 17 -19.93 -29.66 -33.83
N LEU A 18 -19.93 -30.65 -32.94
CA LEU A 18 -19.87 -30.46 -31.48
C LEU A 18 -18.70 -31.22 -30.84
N TRP A 19 -17.57 -31.31 -31.56
CA TRP A 19 -16.36 -31.90 -31.00
C TRP A 19 -15.08 -31.26 -31.54
N CYS A 20 -14.99 -29.93 -31.38
CA CYS A 20 -13.72 -29.19 -31.44
C CYS A 20 -13.83 -27.95 -30.54
N ALA A 21 -14.18 -28.15 -29.27
CA ALA A 21 -13.78 -27.18 -28.25
C ALA A 21 -12.28 -27.37 -28.04
N ALA A 22 -11.51 -26.66 -28.86
CA ALA A 22 -10.07 -26.60 -28.76
C ALA A 22 -9.68 -26.18 -27.34
N SER A 23 -9.07 -27.12 -26.62
CA SER A 23 -8.25 -26.86 -25.46
C SER A 23 -7.14 -25.90 -25.90
N SER A 24 -7.39 -24.60 -25.79
CA SER A 24 -6.33 -23.61 -25.96
C SER A 24 -5.29 -23.92 -24.89
N PRO A 25 -4.02 -24.22 -25.22
CA PRO A 25 -2.99 -24.27 -24.21
C PRO A 25 -2.97 -22.88 -23.58
N GLY A 26 -3.41 -22.80 -22.32
CA GLY A 26 -3.41 -21.56 -21.58
C GLY A 26 -1.99 -21.02 -21.60
N VAL A 27 -1.79 -19.87 -22.24
CA VAL A 27 -0.60 -19.06 -21.98
C VAL A 27 -0.63 -18.80 -20.48
N ALA A 28 0.27 -19.47 -19.76
CA ALA A 28 0.52 -19.14 -18.37
C ALA A 28 0.86 -17.65 -18.36
N LYS A 29 -0.02 -16.84 -17.73
CA LYS A 29 0.37 -15.49 -17.34
C LYS A 29 1.71 -15.63 -16.59
N PRO A 30 2.70 -14.75 -16.83
CA PRO A 30 3.92 -14.75 -16.04
C PRO A 30 3.50 -14.76 -14.57
N GLY A 31 3.65 -15.92 -13.93
CA GLY A 31 3.43 -16.04 -12.52
C GLY A 31 4.45 -15.11 -11.90
N ILE A 32 3.98 -14.14 -11.13
CA ILE A 32 4.81 -13.51 -10.12
C ILE A 32 5.45 -14.68 -9.39
N ALA A 33 6.77 -14.86 -9.58
CA ALA A 33 7.51 -15.88 -8.87
C ALA A 33 7.17 -15.73 -7.39
N PRO A 34 7.01 -16.82 -6.62
CA PRO A 34 6.84 -16.70 -5.18
C PRO A 34 7.92 -15.73 -4.67
N PRO A 35 7.57 -14.74 -3.82
CA PRO A 35 8.56 -13.80 -3.37
C PRO A 35 9.72 -14.63 -2.83
N ALA A 36 10.94 -14.32 -3.30
CA ALA A 36 12.13 -14.82 -2.64
C ALA A 36 11.89 -14.63 -1.13
N SER A 37 12.15 -15.65 -0.31
CA SER A 37 11.92 -15.53 1.13
C SER A 37 13.03 -14.65 1.71
N TYR A 38 12.90 -13.34 1.57
CA TYR A 38 13.79 -12.36 2.18
C TYR A 38 13.15 -11.79 3.44
N THR A 39 14.00 -11.48 4.39
CA THR A 39 13.69 -10.89 5.69
C THR A 39 14.20 -9.46 5.74
N SER A 40 13.80 -8.71 6.76
CA SER A 40 14.35 -7.38 7.01
C SER A 40 15.87 -7.39 7.19
N ALA A 41 16.45 -8.48 7.68
CA ALA A 41 17.91 -8.62 7.80
C ALA A 41 18.61 -8.55 6.43
N ASP A 42 18.02 -9.12 5.38
CA ASP A 42 18.55 -9.08 4.03
C ASP A 42 18.54 -7.65 3.47
N CYS A 43 17.48 -6.89 3.76
CA CYS A 43 17.39 -5.47 3.40
C CYS A 43 18.42 -4.64 4.16
N LEU A 44 18.55 -4.88 5.46
CA LEU A 44 19.40 -4.09 6.36
C LEU A 44 20.90 -4.32 6.16
N HIS A 45 21.30 -5.38 5.46
CA HIS A 45 22.69 -5.55 5.04
C HIS A 45 23.21 -4.39 4.17
N CYS A 46 22.30 -3.75 3.42
CA CYS A 46 22.62 -2.59 2.58
C CYS A 46 21.94 -1.30 3.07
N HIS A 47 20.74 -1.40 3.67
CA HIS A 47 19.97 -0.23 4.09
C HIS A 47 20.12 0.09 5.58
N GLY A 48 20.80 -0.73 6.38
CA GLY A 48 21.06 -0.43 7.79
C GLY A 48 22.18 0.60 7.95
N LYS A 49 22.07 1.52 8.90
CA LYS A 49 23.13 2.49 9.19
C LYS A 49 24.33 1.82 9.86
N HIS A 50 25.31 1.37 9.05
CA HIS A 50 26.57 0.80 9.52
C HIS A 50 27.76 1.21 8.64
N PRO A 51 29.01 1.09 9.13
CA PRO A 51 30.19 1.34 8.31
C PRO A 51 30.21 0.47 7.05
N GLY A 52 30.64 1.06 5.92
CA GLY A 52 30.80 0.34 4.65
C GLY A 52 29.54 0.24 3.78
N VAL A 53 28.42 0.81 4.20
CA VAL A 53 27.23 0.91 3.34
C VAL A 53 27.48 1.86 2.16
N THR A 54 27.18 1.36 0.96
CA THR A 54 27.23 2.10 -0.31
C THR A 54 25.84 2.37 -0.91
N ALA A 55 24.79 2.07 -0.15
CA ALA A 55 23.44 2.43 -0.52
C ALA A 55 23.30 3.96 -0.59
N ASP A 56 22.31 4.39 -1.37
CA ASP A 56 21.92 5.80 -1.41
C ASP A 56 21.62 6.27 0.04
N PRO A 57 22.27 7.35 0.53
CA PRO A 57 22.03 7.86 1.87
C PRO A 57 20.55 8.14 2.17
N GLU A 58 19.73 8.41 1.15
CA GLU A 58 18.28 8.65 1.29
C GLU A 58 17.50 7.41 1.75
N VAL A 59 18.05 6.21 1.55
CA VAL A 59 17.42 4.92 1.91
C VAL A 59 18.16 4.19 3.02
N VAL A 60 19.10 4.87 3.70
CA VAL A 60 19.75 4.36 4.91
C VAL A 60 18.84 4.57 6.10
N ILE A 61 18.58 3.49 6.83
CA ILE A 61 17.67 3.41 7.96
C ILE A 61 18.47 3.23 9.25
N ASP A 62 18.13 4.02 10.27
CA ASP A 62 18.59 3.76 11.62
C ASP A 62 17.73 2.63 12.23
N VAL A 63 18.34 1.46 12.38
CA VAL A 63 17.66 0.26 12.87
C VAL A 63 17.24 0.42 14.33
N GLY A 64 17.95 1.24 15.11
CA GLY A 64 17.56 1.57 16.48
C GLY A 64 16.23 2.29 16.50
N GLU A 65 16.11 3.38 15.74
CA GLU A 65 14.86 4.16 15.64
C GLU A 65 13.69 3.31 15.09
N PHE A 66 13.94 2.48 14.08
CA PHE A 66 12.91 1.57 13.56
C PHE A 66 12.44 0.55 14.60
N THR A 67 13.36 -0.02 15.37
CA THR A 67 13.03 -1.00 16.40
C THR A 67 12.19 -0.37 17.53
N GLU A 68 12.39 0.91 17.83
CA GLU A 68 11.60 1.67 18.80
C GLU A 68 10.23 2.11 18.26
N SER A 69 10.03 2.06 16.95
CA SER A 69 8.74 2.40 16.34
C SER A 69 7.63 1.42 16.76
N VAL A 70 6.37 1.82 16.57
CA VAL A 70 5.21 0.95 16.82
C VAL A 70 5.21 -0.33 15.96
N HIS A 71 5.97 -0.31 14.88
CA HIS A 71 6.14 -1.35 13.87
C HIS A 71 7.39 -2.23 14.09
N GLY A 72 8.36 -1.76 14.87
CA GLY A 72 9.61 -2.47 15.15
C GLY A 72 9.38 -3.89 15.66
N GLY A 73 10.01 -4.86 15.00
CA GLY A 73 9.92 -6.29 15.33
C GLY A 73 8.55 -6.95 15.10
N LYS A 74 7.60 -6.25 14.45
CA LYS A 74 6.25 -6.76 14.17
C LYS A 74 5.90 -6.80 12.70
N VAL A 75 6.58 -6.00 11.88
CA VAL A 75 6.42 -5.96 10.43
C VAL A 75 7.77 -6.01 9.76
N GLU A 76 7.82 -6.71 8.63
CA GLU A 76 9.01 -6.79 7.79
C GLU A 76 9.06 -5.61 6.80
N CYS A 77 10.26 -5.20 6.39
CA CYS A 77 10.45 -4.08 5.46
C CYS A 77 9.56 -4.19 4.20
N HIS A 78 9.46 -5.42 3.67
CA HIS A 78 8.76 -5.74 2.43
C HIS A 78 7.22 -5.72 2.56
N GLU A 79 6.70 -5.68 3.79
CA GLU A 79 5.25 -5.55 4.02
C GLU A 79 4.77 -4.12 3.80
N CYS A 80 5.66 -3.14 3.97
CA CYS A 80 5.42 -1.74 3.63
C CYS A 80 5.95 -1.41 2.23
N HIS A 81 7.17 -1.84 1.90
CA HIS A 81 7.82 -1.66 0.60
C HIS A 81 7.48 -2.82 -0.35
N VAL A 82 6.19 -2.97 -0.65
CA VAL A 82 5.70 -4.09 -1.46
C VAL A 82 6.21 -3.98 -2.89
N GLY A 83 6.67 -5.10 -3.45
CA GLY A 83 7.24 -5.16 -4.81
C GLY A 83 8.74 -4.88 -4.87
N VAL A 84 9.38 -4.64 -3.72
CA VAL A 84 10.84 -4.52 -3.59
C VAL A 84 11.42 -5.82 -3.03
N GLY A 85 11.96 -6.68 -3.87
CA GLY A 85 12.95 -7.73 -3.54
C GLY A 85 14.44 -7.28 -3.58
N LEU A 86 15.34 -8.18 -3.99
CA LEU A 86 16.81 -8.01 -3.83
C LEU A 86 17.64 -7.90 -5.13
N ASP A 87 17.04 -8.02 -6.31
CA ASP A 87 17.74 -7.85 -7.60
C ASP A 87 18.13 -6.37 -7.88
N LEU A 88 19.39 -6.01 -7.66
CA LEU A 88 19.85 -4.61 -7.71
C LEU A 88 19.52 -3.82 -9.00
N GLN A 89 19.27 -4.48 -10.14
CA GLN A 89 18.89 -3.78 -11.37
C GLN A 89 17.43 -3.34 -11.38
N SER A 90 16.48 -4.21 -11.01
CA SER A 90 15.07 -3.85 -10.92
C SER A 90 14.71 -3.13 -9.60
N HIS A 91 15.46 -3.39 -8.53
CA HIS A 91 15.13 -2.89 -7.19
C HIS A 91 15.54 -1.44 -6.96
N LYS A 92 16.59 -0.95 -7.64
CA LYS A 92 16.94 0.49 -7.65
C LYS A 92 15.91 1.35 -8.39
N ALA A 93 15.12 0.75 -9.28
CA ALA A 93 14.06 1.42 -10.02
C ALA A 93 12.73 1.46 -9.26
N ALA A 94 12.54 0.60 -8.26
CA ALA A 94 11.32 0.54 -7.47
C ALA A 94 11.23 1.75 -6.52
N ARG A 95 10.26 2.64 -6.79
CA ARG A 95 10.02 3.87 -6.02
C ARG A 95 8.56 4.03 -5.62
N ASP A 96 7.78 2.95 -5.66
CA ASP A 96 6.37 3.01 -5.33
C ASP A 96 6.20 3.53 -3.89
N PRO A 97 5.36 4.56 -3.70
CA PRO A 97 5.11 5.08 -2.36
C PRO A 97 4.51 4.00 -1.46
N VAL A 98 4.99 3.93 -0.21
CA VAL A 98 4.39 3.09 0.83
C VAL A 98 2.93 3.50 1.04
N ASP A 99 2.03 2.52 0.95
CA ASP A 99 0.61 2.69 1.23
C ASP A 99 0.24 2.11 2.59
N CYS A 100 0.14 2.99 3.59
CA CYS A 100 -0.25 2.63 4.94
C CYS A 100 -1.67 2.06 5.02
N SER A 101 -2.56 2.40 4.07
CA SER A 101 -3.98 2.04 4.12
C SER A 101 -4.25 0.56 3.89
N ARG A 102 -3.27 -0.17 3.32
CA ARG A 102 -3.31 -1.63 3.18
C ARG A 102 -3.52 -2.35 4.52
N CYS A 103 -3.02 -1.76 5.61
CA CYS A 103 -3.21 -2.26 6.98
C CYS A 103 -4.03 -1.30 7.86
N HIS A 104 -3.88 0.02 7.67
CA HIS A 104 -4.56 1.07 8.44
C HIS A 104 -5.80 1.63 7.71
N GLY A 105 -6.60 0.73 7.13
CA GLY A 105 -7.80 1.09 6.35
C GLY A 105 -8.89 1.82 7.17
N PRO A 106 -9.99 2.25 6.51
CA PRO A 106 -11.01 3.13 7.12
C PRO A 106 -11.90 2.44 8.18
N THR A 107 -11.69 1.15 8.46
CA THR A 107 -12.49 0.41 9.44
C THR A 107 -11.97 0.66 10.88
N PRO A 108 -12.87 0.68 11.88
CA PRO A 108 -12.69 1.46 13.11
C PRO A 108 -11.70 0.91 14.15
N SER A 109 -11.04 -0.22 13.91
CA SER A 109 -10.37 -0.98 14.97
C SER A 109 -8.88 -0.68 15.19
N LYS A 110 -8.17 0.02 14.29
CA LYS A 110 -6.72 0.29 14.48
C LYS A 110 -6.23 1.71 14.19
N VAL A 111 -7.09 2.62 13.74
CA VAL A 111 -6.69 4.02 13.50
C VAL A 111 -7.31 4.92 14.59
N PRO A 112 -6.55 5.83 15.23
CA PRO A 112 -7.12 6.81 16.15
C PRO A 112 -8.33 7.52 15.56
N ALA A 113 -9.30 7.89 16.41
CA ALA A 113 -10.61 8.42 15.98
C ALA A 113 -10.52 9.59 14.98
N GLN A 114 -9.44 10.39 15.02
CA GLN A 114 -9.19 11.47 14.04
C GLN A 114 -8.96 11.00 12.59
N PHE A 115 -8.81 9.69 12.38
CA PHE A 115 -8.65 9.03 11.08
C PHE A 115 -9.66 7.89 10.86
N ARG A 116 -10.62 7.68 11.78
CA ARG A 116 -11.71 6.69 11.62
C ARG A 116 -12.71 7.17 10.58
N GLY A 117 -12.31 7.11 9.32
CA GLY A 117 -13.05 7.77 8.27
C GLY A 117 -13.04 9.30 8.45
N ARG A 118 -13.02 10.06 7.40
CA ARG A 118 -13.70 9.71 6.18
C ARG A 118 -12.82 10.17 5.02
N ALA A 119 -13.17 9.69 3.84
CA ALA A 119 -12.98 10.41 2.59
C ALA A 119 -13.61 11.83 2.60
N ASP A 120 -13.85 12.43 3.77
CA ASP A 120 -14.41 13.74 4.03
C ASP A 120 -13.47 14.61 4.92
N SER A 121 -12.40 14.05 5.50
CA SER A 121 -11.44 14.86 6.24
C SER A 121 -10.81 15.83 5.24
N ILE A 122 -10.73 17.11 5.58
CA ILE A 122 -10.05 18.10 4.71
C ILE A 122 -8.58 17.75 4.46
N HIS A 123 -8.02 16.84 5.28
CA HIS A 123 -6.67 16.30 5.12
C HIS A 123 -6.61 15.02 4.26
N GLN A 124 -7.75 14.48 3.83
CA GLN A 124 -7.86 13.33 2.92
C GLN A 124 -8.62 13.64 1.61
N ARG A 125 -9.69 14.46 1.63
CA ARG A 125 -10.52 14.81 0.45
C ARG A 125 -9.75 15.39 -0.74
N PRO A 126 -8.88 16.40 -0.56
CA PRO A 126 -8.29 17.11 -1.70
C PRO A 126 -7.28 16.28 -2.50
N ARG A 127 -6.88 15.10 -1.99
CA ARG A 127 -6.03 14.14 -2.71
C ARG A 127 -6.74 13.52 -3.91
N GLU A 128 -8.06 13.33 -3.81
CA GLU A 128 -8.91 12.78 -4.87
C GLU A 128 -9.37 13.86 -5.87
N GLU A 129 -9.50 15.11 -5.41
CA GLU A 129 -10.01 16.25 -6.19
C GLU A 129 -8.89 17.12 -6.82
N GLY A 130 -7.63 16.67 -6.77
CA GLY A 130 -6.48 17.31 -7.44
C GLY A 130 -6.08 18.71 -6.88
N SER A 131 -6.59 19.09 -5.72
CA SER A 131 -6.66 20.49 -5.27
C SER A 131 -6.02 20.76 -3.90
N GLY A 132 -4.77 20.34 -3.69
CA GLY A 132 -3.91 20.95 -2.66
C GLY A 132 -2.87 20.05 -2.00
N LYS A 133 -1.86 20.69 -1.39
CA LYS A 133 -0.85 20.07 -0.51
C LYS A 133 -1.51 19.60 0.78
N VAL A 134 -2.07 18.40 0.78
CA VAL A 134 -2.62 17.76 1.98
C VAL A 134 -1.53 17.00 2.74
N PRO A 135 -1.58 16.97 4.08
CA PRO A 135 -0.65 16.14 4.84
C PRO A 135 -0.88 14.66 4.51
N THR A 136 0.19 13.88 4.48
CA THR A 136 0.13 12.42 4.34
C THR A 136 0.24 11.73 5.70
N CYS A 137 -0.01 10.43 5.77
CA CYS A 137 0.18 9.64 7.00
C CYS A 137 1.58 9.88 7.59
N LYS A 138 2.61 9.78 6.72
CA LYS A 138 4.01 9.97 7.10
C LYS A 138 4.38 11.40 7.49
N PHE A 139 3.62 12.40 7.03
CA PHE A 139 3.83 13.79 7.43
C PHE A 139 3.57 13.96 8.93
N CYS A 140 2.43 13.47 9.40
CA CYS A 140 2.08 13.56 10.81
C CYS A 140 2.85 12.54 11.66
N HIS A 141 3.01 11.30 11.17
CA HIS A 141 3.50 10.19 12.00
C HIS A 141 5.00 9.89 11.89
N GLY A 142 5.68 10.30 10.81
CA GLY A 142 7.03 9.82 10.49
C GLY A 142 7.03 8.65 9.52
N THR A 143 8.20 8.07 9.30
CA THR A 143 8.39 6.95 8.36
C THR A 143 8.90 5.72 9.09
N HIS A 144 10.19 5.65 9.37
CA HIS A 144 10.80 4.56 10.14
C HIS A 144 10.81 4.84 11.64
N ASP A 145 10.41 6.04 12.07
CA ASP A 145 10.44 6.54 13.45
C ASP A 145 9.02 6.72 14.05
N ILE A 146 8.04 5.93 13.60
CA ILE A 146 6.64 6.12 13.99
C ILE A 146 6.44 5.70 15.45
N LEU A 147 6.18 6.68 16.32
CA LEU A 147 5.96 6.49 17.75
C LEU A 147 4.49 6.59 18.16
N PRO A 148 4.06 5.91 19.24
CA PRO A 148 2.68 5.98 19.72
C PRO A 148 2.35 7.40 20.24
N PRO A 149 1.07 7.84 20.19
CA PRO A 149 0.69 9.23 20.48
C PRO A 149 0.85 9.65 21.95
N ASP A 150 1.03 8.71 22.86
CA ASP A 150 1.34 8.95 24.27
C ASP A 150 2.84 9.13 24.54
N SER A 151 3.71 8.72 23.61
CA SER A 151 5.15 9.00 23.69
C SER A 151 5.42 10.49 23.57
N ALA A 152 6.21 11.04 24.51
CA ALA A 152 6.62 12.43 24.49
C ALA A 152 7.41 12.81 23.22
N ALA A 153 8.11 11.84 22.61
CA ALA A 153 8.87 12.03 21.37
C ALA A 153 8.00 11.94 20.11
N SER A 154 6.77 11.43 20.20
CA SER A 154 5.88 11.31 19.03
C SER A 154 5.48 12.67 18.49
N ARG A 155 5.56 12.83 17.16
CA ARG A 155 5.12 14.03 16.44
C ARG A 155 3.64 14.36 16.71
N VAL A 156 2.83 13.32 16.91
CA VAL A 156 1.39 13.45 17.20
C VAL A 156 1.06 13.45 18.70
N SER A 157 2.06 13.56 19.57
CA SER A 157 1.81 13.68 21.01
C SER A 157 1.06 14.97 21.35
N ARG A 158 0.36 15.00 22.49
CA ARG A 158 -0.33 16.22 22.94
C ARG A 158 0.59 17.43 23.02
N ALA A 159 1.85 17.23 23.38
CA ALA A 159 2.86 18.29 23.47
C ALA A 159 3.32 18.76 22.07
N ASN A 160 3.43 17.85 21.11
CA ASN A 160 4.04 18.11 19.80
C ASN A 160 3.06 18.44 18.68
N ILE A 161 1.78 18.05 18.80
CA ILE A 161 0.79 18.17 17.72
C ILE A 161 0.63 19.61 17.21
N ARG A 162 0.78 20.61 18.10
CA ARG A 162 0.71 22.02 17.71
C ARG A 162 1.86 22.44 16.79
N LYS A 163 3.05 21.86 16.98
CA LYS A 163 4.21 22.04 16.11
C LYS A 163 3.96 21.38 14.75
N THR A 164 3.51 20.12 14.75
CA THR A 164 3.20 19.37 13.52
C THR A 164 2.11 20.06 12.69
N CYS A 165 1.02 20.54 13.29
CA CYS A 165 0.03 21.33 12.56
C CYS A 165 0.62 22.64 12.01
N GLY A 166 1.52 23.27 12.76
CA GLY A 166 2.17 24.53 12.40
C GLY A 166 3.09 24.45 11.18
N GLU A 167 3.54 23.25 10.80
CA GLU A 167 4.35 23.04 9.58
C GLU A 167 3.59 23.39 8.30
N CYS A 168 2.26 23.29 8.31
CA CYS A 168 1.40 23.80 7.22
C CYS A 168 0.58 25.03 7.65
N HIS A 169 0.13 25.09 8.91
CA HIS A 169 -0.71 26.16 9.44
C HIS A 169 0.12 27.20 10.21
N ALA A 170 1.12 27.79 9.54
CA ALA A 170 2.10 28.70 10.14
C ALA A 170 1.49 29.97 10.80
N GLN A 171 0.23 30.31 10.52
CA GLN A 171 -0.48 31.45 11.14
C GLN A 171 -1.67 30.97 11.99
N ARG A 172 -1.62 31.27 13.29
CA ARG A 172 -2.59 30.85 14.31
C ARG A 172 -3.95 31.56 14.26
N HIS A 173 -4.53 31.82 13.08
CA HIS A 173 -5.83 32.49 12.96
C HIS A 173 -6.90 31.80 12.10
N SER A 174 -6.58 30.70 11.38
CA SER A 174 -7.59 30.04 10.52
C SER A 174 -8.21 28.76 11.09
N LEU A 175 -7.95 28.39 12.35
CA LEU A 175 -8.59 27.22 12.98
C LEU A 175 -9.93 27.54 13.68
N ARG A 176 -10.51 28.73 13.47
CA ARG A 176 -11.91 28.95 13.83
C ARG A 176 -12.78 28.19 12.85
N GLY A 177 -13.21 27.00 13.27
CA GLY A 177 -14.42 26.39 12.73
C GLY A 177 -15.54 27.43 12.72
N LYS A 178 -16.27 27.50 11.60
CA LYS A 178 -17.54 28.22 11.55
C LYS A 178 -18.44 27.59 12.60
N ALA A 179 -18.74 28.36 13.65
CA ALA A 179 -19.88 28.12 14.52
C ALA A 179 -21.16 28.43 13.74
#